data_AF-M4ESY9-F1
#
_entry.id   AF-M4ESY9-F1
#
_cell.length_a   1.000
_cell.length_b   1.000
_cell.length_c   1.000
_cell.angle_alpha   90.00
_cell.angle_beta   90.00
_cell.angle_gamma   90.00
#
_symmetry.space_group_name_H-M   'P 1'
#
loop_
_entity.id
_entity.type
_entity.pdbx_description
1 polymer ?
#
loop_
_entity_poly.entity_id
_entity_poly.type
_entity_poly.pdbx_seq_one_letter_code
_entity_poly.pdbx_strand_id
1 'polypeptide(L)'
;MATTDESYDDDVSPIEEVRLTVTNTDDHTLPVWTFRMWFLGLISCALLSFLNQFFSYRTEPLVITQITVQVATLPIGHFLAKVLPKTQFGIPGFGSTRFSLNPGPFNMKEHVLISIFANAGSAFGSGSAYAVGIVTIIKAFYRKNISFIAGWLLIITTQVLGYGWAGLLRKYVVEPAHMWWPSTLVQVSLFR
;
A
#
# COMPACT_ATOMS: atom_id res chain seq x y z
N MET A 1 4.52 48.23 -19.42
CA MET A 1 5.19 47.11 -18.73
C MET A 1 4.09 46.18 -18.27
N ALA A 2 3.77 45.19 -19.10
CA ALA A 2 2.69 44.25 -18.82
C ALA A 2 3.17 43.28 -17.75
N THR A 3 2.53 43.33 -16.58
CA THR A 3 2.59 42.26 -15.59
C THR A 3 1.87 41.07 -16.19
N THR A 4 2.63 40.10 -16.70
CA THR A 4 2.12 38.74 -16.88
C THR A 4 1.73 38.24 -15.50
N ASP A 5 0.42 38.23 -15.22
CA ASP A 5 -0.15 37.38 -14.18
C ASP A 5 0.14 35.93 -14.59
N GLU A 6 1.30 35.42 -14.18
CA GLU A 6 1.49 33.99 -14.01
C GLU A 6 0.55 33.59 -12.87
N SER A 7 -0.70 33.27 -13.22
CA SER A 7 -1.52 32.41 -12.38
C SER A 7 -0.72 31.12 -12.25
N TYR A 8 0.02 30.97 -11.15
CA TYR A 8 0.56 29.69 -10.74
C TYR A 8 -0.66 28.77 -10.70
N ASP A 9 -0.70 27.85 -11.67
CA ASP A 9 -1.67 26.77 -11.67
C ASP A 9 -1.29 25.92 -10.46
N ASP A 10 -1.90 26.20 -9.31
CA ASP A 10 -1.59 25.54 -8.02
C ASP A 10 -1.72 24.00 -8.11
N ASP A 11 -2.39 23.51 -9.16
CA ASP A 11 -2.56 22.10 -9.50
C ASP A 11 -1.36 21.50 -10.28
N VAL A 12 -0.35 22.30 -10.65
CA VAL A 12 0.83 21.85 -11.40
C VAL A 12 2.04 21.72 -10.46
N SER A 13 2.52 20.48 -10.31
CA SER A 13 3.72 20.22 -9.50
C SER A 13 4.94 21.00 -10.00
N PRO A 14 5.77 21.59 -9.12
CA PRO A 14 6.99 22.29 -9.53
C PRO A 14 8.08 21.35 -10.09
N ILE A 15 7.92 20.04 -9.91
CA ILE A 15 8.89 19.02 -10.35
C ILE A 15 8.46 18.43 -11.69
N GLU A 16 9.33 18.49 -12.69
CA GLU A 16 9.04 18.03 -14.06
C GLU A 16 8.71 16.54 -14.12
N GLU A 17 9.47 15.71 -13.40
CA GLU A 17 9.28 14.26 -13.37
C GLU A 17 7.91 13.88 -12.80
N VAL A 18 7.42 14.62 -11.81
CA VAL A 18 6.09 14.43 -11.24
C VAL A 18 5.02 14.81 -12.27
N ARG A 19 5.18 15.95 -12.96
CA ARG A 19 4.24 16.39 -14.02
C ARG A 19 4.13 15.40 -15.17
N LEU A 20 5.21 14.70 -15.51
CA LEU A 20 5.22 13.74 -16.61
C LEU A 20 4.62 12.38 -16.21
N THR A 21 4.60 12.06 -14.92
CA THR A 21 4.21 10.73 -14.40
C THR A 21 2.83 10.70 -13.74
N VAL A 22 2.40 11.81 -13.14
CA VAL A 22 1.14 11.93 -12.39
C VAL A 22 0.14 12.75 -13.19
N THR A 23 -1.11 12.29 -13.26
CA THR A 23 -2.18 13.05 -13.92
C THR A 23 -2.80 14.03 -12.92
N ASN A 24 -3.04 15.27 -13.33
CA ASN A 24 -3.60 16.31 -12.45
C ASN A 24 -5.11 16.17 -12.22
N THR A 25 -5.81 15.36 -13.01
CA THR A 25 -7.26 15.18 -12.93
C THR A 25 -7.65 13.95 -12.12
N ASP A 26 -8.53 14.10 -11.13
CA ASP A 26 -9.17 12.99 -10.39
C ASP A 26 -10.67 12.87 -10.74
N ASP A 27 -11.16 11.63 -10.85
CA ASP A 27 -12.59 11.33 -10.96
C ASP A 27 -13.12 10.84 -9.61
N HIS A 28 -13.86 11.69 -8.92
CA HIS A 28 -14.44 11.40 -7.59
C HIS A 28 -15.62 10.41 -7.63
N THR A 29 -16.13 10.04 -8.80
CA THR A 29 -17.26 9.10 -8.92
C THR A 29 -16.84 7.63 -8.86
N LEU A 30 -15.54 7.36 -9.04
CA LEU A 30 -15.01 6.00 -9.02
C LEU A 30 -15.10 5.35 -7.64
N PRO A 31 -15.63 4.11 -7.53
CA PRO A 31 -15.79 3.44 -6.25
C PRO A 31 -14.43 3.10 -5.64
N VAL A 32 -14.25 3.52 -4.39
CA VAL A 32 -13.13 3.17 -3.52
C VAL A 32 -13.61 2.19 -2.44
N TRP A 33 -12.68 1.52 -1.74
CA TRP A 33 -13.01 0.62 -0.61
C TRP A 33 -13.87 -0.60 -0.94
N THR A 34 -13.73 -1.15 -2.15
CA THR A 34 -14.50 -2.33 -2.56
C THR A 34 -13.99 -3.62 -1.90
N PHE A 35 -14.82 -4.66 -1.89
CA PHE A 35 -14.44 -5.98 -1.39
C PHE A 35 -13.19 -6.54 -2.10
N ARG A 36 -13.11 -6.41 -3.43
CA ARG A 36 -11.97 -6.90 -4.21
C ARG A 36 -10.66 -6.20 -3.84
N MET A 37 -10.71 -4.89 -3.57
CA MET A 37 -9.54 -4.13 -3.13
C MET A 37 -9.02 -4.66 -1.80
N TRP A 38 -9.90 -4.82 -0.81
CA TRP A 38 -9.54 -5.37 0.50
C TRP A 38 -9.03 -6.81 0.42
N PHE A 39 -9.72 -7.67 -0.33
CA PHE A 39 -9.36 -9.07 -0.48
C PHE A 39 -7.97 -9.22 -1.12
N LEU A 40 -7.74 -8.57 -2.27
CA LEU A 40 -6.46 -8.63 -2.97
C LEU A 40 -5.35 -7.92 -2.18
N GLY A 41 -5.64 -6.78 -1.56
CA GLY A 41 -4.69 -6.01 -0.75
C GLY A 41 -4.21 -6.79 0.47
N LEU A 42 -5.11 -7.32 1.28
CA LEU A 42 -4.77 -8.08 2.49
C LEU A 42 -3.99 -9.36 2.17
N ILE A 43 -4.43 -10.12 1.16
CA ILE A 43 -3.72 -11.32 0.72
C ILE A 43 -2.32 -10.97 0.22
N SER A 44 -2.20 -9.92 -0.59
CA SER A 44 -0.91 -9.50 -1.12
C SER A 44 0.05 -9.06 -0.02
N CYS A 45 -0.44 -8.27 0.95
CA CYS A 45 0.34 -7.84 2.10
C CYS A 45 0.84 -9.05 2.92
N ALA A 46 -0.05 -9.98 3.27
CA ALA A 46 0.29 -11.17 4.04
C ALA A 46 1.27 -12.08 3.30
N LEU A 47 1.03 -12.34 2.01
CA LEU A 47 1.89 -13.18 1.18
C LEU A 47 3.28 -12.57 1.04
N LEU A 48 3.36 -11.28 0.75
CA LEU A 48 4.62 -10.59 0.51
C LEU A 48 5.46 -10.47 1.78
N SER A 49 4.81 -10.19 2.92
CA SER A 49 5.48 -10.19 4.23
C SER A 49 6.00 -11.58 4.60
N PHE A 50 5.21 -12.63 4.37
CA PHE A 50 5.63 -14.01 4.62
C PHE A 50 6.83 -14.40 3.76
N LEU A 51 6.77 -14.17 2.43
CA LEU A 51 7.83 -14.55 1.51
C LEU A 51 9.14 -13.83 1.83
N ASN A 52 9.09 -12.51 2.03
CA ASN A 52 10.29 -11.74 2.38
C ASN A 52 10.87 -12.15 3.74
N GLN A 53 10.02 -12.40 4.75
CA GLN A 53 10.49 -12.90 6.04
C GLN A 53 11.09 -14.31 5.95
N PHE A 54 10.56 -15.16 5.06
CA PHE A 54 11.10 -16.49 4.83
C PHE A 54 12.47 -16.44 4.14
N PHE A 55 12.62 -15.59 3.12
CA PHE A 55 13.88 -15.44 2.39
C PHE A 55 14.95 -14.70 3.19
N SER A 56 14.59 -13.87 4.18
CA SER A 56 15.57 -13.15 5.00
C SER A 56 16.46 -14.06 5.86
N TYR A 57 16.02 -15.31 6.12
CA TYR A 57 16.84 -16.31 6.81
C TYR A 57 17.78 -17.10 5.88
N ARG A 58 17.73 -16.86 4.57
CA ARG A 58 18.64 -17.51 3.61
C ARG A 58 19.97 -16.78 3.56
N THR A 59 21.03 -17.53 3.24
CA THR A 59 22.38 -16.99 3.07
C THR A 59 22.44 -15.94 1.97
N GLU A 60 21.71 -16.17 0.87
CA GLU A 60 21.47 -15.20 -0.20
C GLU A 60 19.97 -14.85 -0.20
N PRO A 61 19.56 -13.76 0.46
CA PRO A 61 18.15 -13.42 0.61
C PRO A 61 17.57 -12.84 -0.68
N LEU A 62 16.46 -13.41 -1.14
CA LEU A 62 15.67 -12.86 -2.25
C LEU A 62 14.64 -11.88 -1.69
N VAL A 63 14.60 -10.65 -2.24
CA VAL A 63 13.63 -9.63 -1.87
C VAL A 63 12.58 -9.52 -2.97
N ILE A 64 11.33 -9.81 -2.62
CA ILE A 64 10.18 -9.66 -3.52
C ILE A 64 9.58 -8.27 -3.30
N THR A 65 9.58 -7.46 -4.36
CA THR A 65 9.06 -6.09 -4.33
C THR A 65 7.57 -6.02 -4.65
N GLN A 66 6.93 -4.93 -4.24
CA GLN A 66 5.52 -4.63 -4.52
C GLN A 66 5.16 -4.63 -6.01
N ILE A 67 6.12 -4.38 -6.92
CA ILE A 67 5.89 -4.39 -8.39
C ILE A 67 5.28 -5.72 -8.83
N THR A 68 5.72 -6.84 -8.24
CA THR A 68 5.21 -8.17 -8.55
C THR A 68 3.70 -8.26 -8.31
N VAL A 69 3.25 -7.67 -7.19
CA VAL A 69 1.82 -7.60 -6.86
C VAL A 69 1.12 -6.63 -7.80
N GLN A 70 1.70 -5.47 -8.09
CA GLN A 70 1.10 -4.49 -9.00
C GLN A 70 0.82 -5.10 -10.39
N VAL A 71 1.78 -5.85 -10.95
CA VAL A 71 1.60 -6.54 -12.24
C VAL A 71 0.58 -7.68 -12.13
N ALA A 72 0.63 -8.50 -11.08
CA ALA A 72 -0.27 -9.65 -10.92
C ALA A 72 -1.72 -9.24 -10.65
N THR A 73 -1.94 -8.15 -9.91
CA THR A 73 -3.28 -7.71 -9.49
C THR A 73 -4.08 -7.07 -10.60
N LEU A 74 -3.45 -6.60 -11.67
CA LEU A 74 -4.16 -6.05 -12.84
C LEU A 74 -5.04 -7.12 -13.54
N PRO A 75 -4.51 -8.25 -14.05
CA PRO A 75 -5.35 -9.28 -14.67
C PRO A 75 -6.29 -9.94 -13.67
N ILE A 76 -5.85 -10.14 -12.43
CA ILE A 76 -6.67 -10.73 -11.36
C ILE A 76 -7.84 -9.80 -11.01
N GLY A 77 -7.62 -8.50 -10.89
CA GLY A 77 -8.64 -7.49 -10.60
C GLY A 77 -9.71 -7.43 -11.70
N HIS A 78 -9.30 -7.44 -12.96
CA HIS A 78 -10.23 -7.54 -14.09
C HIS A 78 -11.01 -8.86 -14.12
N PHE A 79 -10.36 -9.98 -13.77
CA PHE A 79 -11.02 -11.27 -13.66
C PHE A 79 -12.07 -11.26 -12.54
N LEU A 80 -11.71 -10.78 -11.34
CA LEU A 80 -12.63 -10.63 -10.21
C LEU A 80 -13.80 -9.70 -10.58
N ALA A 81 -13.55 -8.60 -11.28
CA ALA A 81 -14.61 -7.70 -11.72
C ALA A 81 -15.61 -8.36 -12.70
N LYS A 82 -15.22 -9.41 -13.42
CA LYS A 82 -16.12 -10.19 -14.29
C LYS A 82 -16.85 -11.30 -13.54
N VAL A 83 -16.21 -11.93 -12.56
CA VAL A 83 -16.74 -13.11 -11.85
C VAL A 83 -17.60 -12.74 -10.64
N LEU A 84 -17.27 -11.66 -9.93
CA LEU A 84 -18.01 -11.28 -8.71
C LEU A 84 -19.45 -10.85 -9.05
N PRO A 85 -20.43 -11.31 -8.26
CA PRO A 85 -21.83 -10.99 -8.50
C PRO A 85 -22.07 -9.50 -8.23
N LYS A 86 -22.81 -8.85 -9.14
CA LYS A 86 -23.28 -7.46 -9.01
C LYS A 86 -24.49 -7.31 -8.09
N THR A 87 -24.83 -8.38 -7.37
CA THR A 87 -26.01 -8.45 -6.51
C THR A 87 -25.87 -7.46 -5.36
N GLN A 88 -26.89 -6.62 -5.21
CA GLN A 88 -27.00 -5.67 -4.11
C GLN A 88 -27.59 -6.38 -2.90
N PHE A 89 -26.79 -6.55 -1.86
CA PHE A 89 -27.22 -7.08 -0.56
C PHE A 89 -27.61 -5.91 0.35
N GLY A 90 -28.83 -5.94 0.89
CA GLY A 90 -29.19 -5.10 2.03
C GLY A 90 -28.72 -5.79 3.32
N ILE A 91 -27.93 -5.11 4.14
CA ILE A 91 -27.54 -5.64 5.45
C ILE A 91 -28.68 -5.39 6.44
N PRO A 92 -29.32 -6.43 7.02
CA PRO A 92 -30.35 -6.23 8.03
C PRO A 92 -29.74 -5.54 9.26
N GLY A 93 -30.19 -4.32 9.57
CA GLY A 93 -29.72 -3.54 10.73
C GLY A 93 -28.86 -2.30 10.42
N PHE A 94 -28.44 -2.09 9.15
CA PHE A 94 -27.64 -0.92 8.73
C PHE A 94 -28.40 0.06 7.80
N GLY A 95 -29.72 0.15 7.97
CA GLY A 95 -30.60 1.00 7.17
C GLY A 95 -30.75 0.53 5.71
N SER A 96 -31.22 1.42 4.83
CA SER A 96 -31.43 1.20 3.38
C SER A 96 -30.13 1.15 2.55
N THR A 97 -28.98 0.89 3.19
CA THR A 97 -27.68 0.88 2.53
C THR A 97 -27.52 -0.42 1.75
N ARG A 98 -27.56 -0.33 0.42
CA ARG A 98 -27.36 -1.47 -0.49
C ARG A 98 -25.86 -1.66 -0.73
N PHE A 99 -25.29 -2.77 -0.28
CA PHE A 99 -23.90 -3.12 -0.50
C PHE A 99 -23.76 -4.05 -1.71
N SER A 100 -22.89 -3.73 -2.66
CA SER A 100 -22.57 -4.62 -3.78
C SER A 100 -21.13 -5.13 -3.64
N LEU A 101 -20.95 -6.44 -3.82
CA LEU A 101 -19.61 -7.04 -3.89
C LEU A 101 -18.86 -6.63 -5.18
N ASN A 102 -19.60 -6.18 -6.20
CA ASN A 102 -19.05 -5.71 -7.46
C ASN A 102 -19.75 -4.39 -7.89
N PRO A 103 -19.30 -3.24 -7.36
CA PRO A 103 -19.95 -1.96 -7.65
C PRO A 103 -19.69 -1.44 -9.06
N GLY A 104 -18.67 -1.97 -9.76
CA GLY A 104 -18.30 -1.50 -11.10
C GLY A 104 -17.04 -2.19 -11.63
N PRO A 105 -16.56 -1.81 -12.83
CA PRO A 105 -15.32 -2.34 -13.38
C PRO A 105 -14.12 -2.08 -12.46
N PHE A 106 -13.06 -2.88 -12.60
CA PHE A 106 -11.81 -2.64 -11.89
C PHE A 106 -11.24 -1.29 -12.28
N ASN A 107 -10.92 -0.45 -11.30
CA ASN A 107 -10.47 0.91 -11.53
C ASN A 107 -9.05 1.15 -10.98
N MET A 108 -8.44 2.26 -11.41
CA MET A 108 -7.08 2.63 -11.01
C MET A 108 -6.96 2.87 -9.50
N LYS A 109 -7.97 3.45 -8.84
CA LYS A 109 -7.93 3.70 -7.39
C LYS A 109 -7.83 2.41 -6.59
N GLU A 110 -8.58 1.39 -6.97
CA GLU A 110 -8.50 0.07 -6.36
C GLU A 110 -7.13 -0.56 -6.59
N HIS A 111 -6.58 -0.44 -7.79
CA HIS A 111 -5.26 -0.96 -8.12
C HIS A 111 -4.16 -0.28 -7.30
N VAL A 112 -4.19 1.05 -7.21
CA VAL A 112 -3.27 1.84 -6.39
C VAL A 112 -3.38 1.46 -4.91
N LEU A 113 -4.59 1.33 -4.38
CA LEU A 113 -4.80 0.91 -2.98
C LEU A 113 -4.23 -0.49 -2.72
N ILE A 114 -4.47 -1.46 -3.61
CA ILE A 114 -3.88 -2.81 -3.49
C ILE A 114 -2.35 -2.74 -3.45
N SER A 115 -1.73 -1.92 -4.31
CA SER A 115 -0.28 -1.74 -4.29
C SER A 115 0.22 -1.07 -3.00
N ILE A 116 -0.52 -0.15 -2.39
CA ILE A 116 -0.18 0.40 -1.06
C ILE A 116 -0.19 -0.69 0.01
N PHE A 117 -1.18 -1.60 -0.01
CA PHE A 117 -1.19 -2.76 0.90
C PHE A 117 0.01 -3.67 0.67
N ALA A 118 0.36 -3.94 -0.59
CA ALA A 118 1.55 -4.72 -0.93
C ALA A 118 2.82 -4.04 -0.41
N ASN A 119 2.94 -2.71 -0.59
CA ASN A 119 4.05 -1.92 -0.09
C ASN A 119 4.24 -2.10 1.41
N ALA A 120 3.15 -2.06 2.19
CA ALA A 120 3.22 -2.25 3.63
C ALA A 120 3.83 -3.61 4.04
N GLY A 121 3.68 -4.64 3.20
CA GLY A 121 4.25 -5.96 3.38
C GLY A 121 5.71 -6.12 2.91
N SER A 122 6.23 -5.23 2.05
CA SER A 122 7.61 -5.32 1.51
C SER A 122 8.54 -4.15 1.85
N ALA A 123 8.03 -2.98 2.19
CA ALA A 123 8.82 -1.74 2.23
C ALA A 123 9.77 -1.64 3.43
N PHE A 124 9.31 -2.03 4.61
CA PHE A 124 10.10 -1.90 5.83
C PHE A 124 11.05 -3.08 5.98
N GLY A 125 12.35 -2.79 6.10
CA GLY A 125 13.39 -3.80 6.36
C GLY A 125 13.50 -4.88 5.27
N SER A 126 13.27 -4.51 4.01
CA SER A 126 13.21 -5.46 2.88
C SER A 126 12.12 -6.53 3.07
N GLY A 127 11.02 -6.16 3.74
CA GLY A 127 9.84 -6.99 4.01
C GLY A 127 9.86 -7.74 5.34
N SER A 128 10.98 -7.72 6.08
CA SER A 128 11.09 -8.27 7.43
C SER A 128 10.90 -7.19 8.48
N ALA A 129 9.98 -7.40 9.43
CA ALA A 129 9.87 -6.51 10.59
C ALA A 129 11.14 -6.60 11.44
N TYR A 130 11.78 -5.46 11.72
CA TYR A 130 13.08 -5.41 12.41
C TYR A 130 13.07 -6.16 13.76
N ALA A 131 11.98 -6.03 14.51
CA ALA A 131 11.74 -6.71 15.78
C ALA A 131 11.81 -8.24 15.71
N VAL A 132 11.54 -8.84 14.54
CA VAL A 132 11.69 -10.29 14.34
C VAL A 132 13.14 -10.73 14.50
N GLY A 133 14.10 -9.87 14.12
CA GLY A 133 15.52 -10.10 14.37
C GLY A 133 15.85 -10.22 15.86
N ILE A 134 15.26 -9.36 16.69
CA ILE A 134 15.44 -9.39 18.15
C ILE A 134 14.92 -10.73 18.72
N VAL A 135 13.72 -11.13 18.33
CA VAL A 135 13.13 -12.42 18.74
C VAL A 135 13.99 -13.60 18.27
N THR A 136 14.53 -13.52 17.05
CA THR A 136 15.43 -14.53 16.49
C THR A 136 16.71 -14.64 17.31
N ILE A 137 17.37 -13.53 17.64
CA ILE A 137 18.61 -13.51 18.43
C ILE A 137 18.41 -14.13 19.81
N ILE A 138 17.31 -13.81 20.50
CA ILE A 138 16.97 -14.37 21.81
C ILE A 138 16.85 -15.90 21.73
N LYS A 139 16.18 -16.42 20.70
CA LYS A 139 15.97 -17.86 20.51
C LYS A 139 17.22 -18.59 20.01
N ALA A 140 17.89 -18.04 18.99
CA ALA A 140 18.98 -18.71 18.29
C ALA A 140 20.34 -18.57 19.01
N PHE A 141 20.66 -17.37 19.50
CA PHE A 141 21.96 -17.08 20.12
C PHE A 141 21.93 -17.29 21.64
N TYR A 142 20.95 -16.69 22.32
CA TYR A 142 20.85 -16.78 23.79
C TYR A 142 20.15 -18.03 24.29
N ARG A 143 19.59 -18.86 23.39
CA ARG A 143 18.87 -20.11 23.71
C ARG A 143 17.77 -19.93 24.77
N LYS A 144 17.18 -18.73 24.84
CA LYS A 144 16.08 -18.42 25.76
C LYS A 144 14.75 -18.49 25.04
N ASN A 145 13.74 -18.99 25.74
CA ASN A 145 12.38 -19.00 25.25
C ASN A 145 11.68 -17.70 25.63
N ILE A 146 11.14 -17.02 24.62
CA ILE A 146 10.24 -15.88 24.78
C ILE A 146 8.81 -16.36 24.51
N SER A 147 7.87 -15.90 25.33
CA SER A 147 6.43 -16.10 25.09
C SER A 147 6.04 -15.54 23.72
N PHE A 148 5.17 -16.26 23.00
CA PHE A 148 4.62 -15.80 21.72
C PHE A 148 3.98 -14.41 21.87
N ILE A 149 3.19 -14.19 22.91
CA ILE A 149 2.49 -12.92 23.16
C ILE A 149 3.50 -11.79 23.39
N ALA A 150 4.57 -12.05 24.15
CA ALA A 150 5.60 -11.04 24.41
C ALA A 150 6.35 -10.66 23.12
N GLY A 151 6.71 -11.65 22.28
CA GLY A 151 7.33 -11.40 20.98
C GLY A 151 6.40 -10.67 20.01
N TRP A 152 5.12 -11.05 19.97
CA TRP A 152 4.12 -10.43 19.11
C TRP A 152 3.84 -8.97 19.51
N LEU A 153 3.70 -8.68 20.81
CA LEU A 153 3.56 -7.31 21.32
C LEU A 153 4.80 -6.45 21.01
N LEU A 154 6.01 -7.03 21.15
CA LEU A 154 7.25 -6.34 20.79
C LEU A 154 7.24 -5.98 19.30
N ILE A 155 6.88 -6.92 18.42
CA ILE A 155 6.82 -6.66 16.97
C ILE A 155 5.75 -5.59 16.66
N ILE A 156 4.53 -5.71 17.18
CA ILE A 156 3.46 -4.75 16.90
C ILE A 156 3.82 -3.35 17.38
N THR A 157 4.34 -3.20 18.59
CA THR A 157 4.67 -1.87 19.13
C THR A 157 5.71 -1.16 18.29
N THR A 158 6.72 -1.87 17.78
CA THR A 158 7.72 -1.28 16.85
C THR A 158 7.10 -0.85 15.52
N GLN A 159 6.18 -1.63 14.96
CA GLN A 159 5.49 -1.28 13.71
C GLN A 159 4.54 -0.09 13.90
N VAL A 160 3.75 -0.08 14.98
CA VAL A 160 2.81 1.01 15.30
C VAL A 160 3.56 2.31 15.55
N LEU A 161 4.69 2.26 16.26
CA LEU A 161 5.54 3.43 16.46
C LEU A 161 6.04 3.98 15.12
N GLY A 162 6.56 3.13 14.24
CA GLY A 162 7.05 3.55 12.92
C GLY A 162 5.99 4.23 12.07
N TYR A 163 4.82 3.60 11.90
CA TYR A 163 3.71 4.19 11.16
C TYR A 163 3.12 5.44 11.84
N GLY A 164 3.13 5.49 13.18
CA GLY A 164 2.72 6.66 13.95
C GLY A 164 3.58 7.88 13.66
N TRP A 165 4.91 7.72 13.66
CA TRP A 165 5.84 8.80 13.30
C TRP A 165 5.70 9.23 11.84
N ALA A 166 5.52 8.28 10.92
CA ALA A 166 5.26 8.60 9.51
C ALA A 166 3.99 9.46 9.35
N GLY A 167 2.93 9.15 10.12
CA GLY A 167 1.70 9.95 10.15
C GLY A 167 1.91 11.37 10.68
N LEU A 168 2.66 11.54 11.77
CA LEU A 168 2.97 12.86 12.34
C LEU A 168 3.80 13.73 11.40
N LEU A 169 4.74 13.12 10.66
CA LEU A 169 5.62 13.82 9.74
C LEU A 169 5.00 14.04 8.35
N ARG A 170 3.80 13.51 8.07
CA ARG A 170 3.10 13.67 6.77
C ARG A 170 3.00 15.14 6.34
N LYS A 171 2.69 16.04 7.27
CA LYS A 171 2.58 17.49 7.00
C LYS A 171 3.90 18.12 6.51
N TYR A 172 5.03 17.55 6.91
CA TYR A 172 6.34 18.09 6.57
C TYR A 172 6.99 17.35 5.39
N VAL A 173 6.67 16.07 5.20
CA VAL A 173 7.39 15.19 4.26
C VAL A 173 6.54 14.76 3.05
N VAL A 174 5.24 15.02 3.06
CA VAL A 174 4.32 14.59 1.99
C VAL A 174 3.44 15.73 1.47
N GLU A 175 2.93 16.58 2.35
CA GLU A 175 2.04 17.69 1.93
C GLU A 175 2.73 18.81 1.12
N PRO A 176 4.01 19.18 1.37
CA PRO A 176 4.65 20.22 0.58
C PRO A 176 5.02 19.75 -0.83
N ALA A 177 4.64 20.52 -1.87
CA ALA A 177 4.83 20.14 -3.28
C ALA A 177 6.29 19.95 -3.74
N HIS A 178 7.25 20.54 -3.02
CA HIS A 178 8.68 20.37 -3.28
C HIS A 178 9.24 19.06 -2.71
N MET A 179 8.52 18.40 -1.81
CA MET A 179 8.93 17.15 -1.21
C MET A 179 8.34 15.98 -2.00
N TRP A 180 9.21 15.24 -2.69
CA TRP A 180 8.81 14.11 -3.52
C TRP A 180 9.69 12.90 -3.27
N TRP A 181 9.17 11.73 -3.63
CA TRP A 181 9.82 10.43 -3.41
C TRP A 181 10.11 9.77 -4.76
N PRO A 182 11.33 9.90 -5.31
CA PRO A 182 11.65 9.43 -6.65
C PRO A 182 11.38 7.94 -6.88
N SER A 183 11.66 7.12 -5.87
CA SER A 183 11.40 5.68 -5.92
C SER A 183 9.92 5.33 -6.09
N THR A 184 9.02 6.19 -5.60
CA THR A 184 7.58 6.03 -5.76
C THR A 184 7.11 6.37 -7.17
N LEU A 185 7.77 7.31 -7.87
CA LEU A 185 7.39 7.68 -9.25
C LEU A 185 7.50 6.51 -10.22
N VAL A 186 8.45 5.60 -10.01
CA VAL A 186 8.59 4.38 -10.80
C VAL A 186 7.35 3.47 -10.66
N GLN A 187 6.72 3.45 -9.49
CA GLN A 187 5.48 2.70 -9.28
C GLN A 187 4.29 3.41 -9.90
N VAL A 188 4.26 4.75 -9.82
CA VAL A 188 3.16 5.54 -10.35
C VAL A 188 3.10 5.48 -11.87
N SER A 189 4.25 5.51 -12.54
CA SER A 189 4.30 5.41 -14.01
C SER A 189 3.76 4.09 -14.56
N LEU A 190 3.77 3.02 -13.76
CA LEU A 190 3.21 1.70 -14.12
C LEU A 190 1.68 1.62 -14.04
N PHE A 191 1.01 2.61 -13.43
CA PHE A 191 -0.46 2.66 -13.43
C PHE A 191 -1.05 3.36 -14.66
N ARG A 192 -0.20 3.91 -15.53
CA ARG A 192 -0.60 4.53 -16.79
C ARG A 192 -0.91 3.48 -17.85
#